data_AF-E3NKT8-F1
#
_entry.id   AF-E3NKT8-F1
#
_cell.length_a   1.000
_cell.length_b   1.000
_cell.length_c   1.000
_cell.angle_alpha   90.00
_cell.angle_beta   90.00
_cell.angle_gamma   90.00
#
_symmetry.space_group_name_H-M   'P 1'
#
loop_
_entity.id
_entity.type
_entity.pdbx_description
1 polymer ?
#
loop_
_entity_poly.entity_id
_entity_poly.type
_entity_poly.pdbx_seq_one_letter_code
_entity_poly.pdbx_strand_id
1 'polypeptide(L)'
;METIVSLAHEIRIRDDNDNYAMDTGGRQMMMQIVAEKPLSLTKWQEAIAWAKLVEIVILDRPIIDKSAAPNYSPSALKSLSLLVFWPNWKVRRQASSSLLNILSNEKALFAEALADLIFLDTTNGTIDQLLRRVPGCPSGDGWQVPGEWYVSTLKHLLTPKEPELDKLAIHTLLLASIQRLVEVDGSVWLRWVHEHRESKTWQASEVFRENAIQRVLQCKNRGVRNTALITLVALHDERLRADLWKHVESSIRELEVKDYGRITENEMAIYKCPEGQLYNTRVLDFDEAAGIKGQKGTSIEDQLAEIQLIRELAEKRRKEGKLSTKQKQVMDKELAAENETRDALKSLFETAEAKLDEARAMVIADSAGAFARSELLFDYCMPMTRSLLVSEQAARLFLAYRDACFEHSDDYLGTPCFIEKI
;
A
#
# COMPACT_ATOMS: atom_id res chain seq x y z
N MET A 1 -22.64 8.54 28.95
CA MET A 1 -23.03 7.12 29.09
C MET A 1 -24.52 7.00 28.83
N GLU A 2 -25.34 7.66 29.64
CA GLU A 2 -26.81 7.71 29.50
C GLU A 2 -27.29 8.06 28.09
N THR A 3 -26.79 9.12 27.44
CA THR A 3 -27.30 9.57 26.13
C THR A 3 -27.36 8.48 25.06
N ILE A 4 -26.27 7.73 24.84
CA ILE A 4 -26.22 6.67 23.81
C ILE A 4 -27.05 5.46 24.23
N VAL A 5 -27.07 5.11 25.54
CA VAL A 5 -27.85 3.98 26.05
C VAL A 5 -29.35 4.30 26.04
N SER A 6 -29.73 5.56 26.32
CA SER A 6 -31.10 6.07 26.24
C SER A 6 -31.58 6.11 24.81
N LEU A 7 -30.82 6.69 23.87
CA LEU A 7 -31.15 6.63 22.44
C LEU A 7 -31.28 5.19 21.95
N ALA A 8 -30.36 4.29 22.31
CA ALA A 8 -30.47 2.87 21.96
C ALA A 8 -31.66 2.16 22.65
N HIS A 9 -32.14 2.66 23.78
CA HIS A 9 -33.32 2.15 24.48
C HIS A 9 -34.63 2.68 23.86
N GLU A 10 -34.69 3.97 23.52
CA GLU A 10 -35.79 4.60 22.79
C GLU A 10 -35.93 4.03 21.38
N ILE A 11 -34.82 3.82 20.68
CA ILE A 11 -34.75 3.06 19.42
C ILE A 11 -35.35 1.66 19.60
N ARG A 12 -34.92 0.92 20.65
CA ARG A 12 -35.44 -0.42 20.92
C ARG A 12 -36.94 -0.43 21.28
N ILE A 13 -37.46 0.63 21.91
CA ILE A 13 -38.90 0.81 22.19
C ILE A 13 -39.68 1.18 20.91
N ARG A 14 -39.01 1.76 19.91
CA ARG A 14 -39.57 2.04 18.57
C ARG A 14 -39.51 0.81 17.65
N ASP A 15 -38.50 -0.06 17.74
CA ASP A 15 -38.46 -1.34 17.01
C ASP A 15 -39.71 -2.22 17.31
N ASP A 16 -40.26 -2.12 18.53
CA ASP A 16 -41.49 -2.83 18.94
C ASP A 16 -42.80 -2.15 18.46
N ASN A 17 -42.74 -1.07 17.67
CA ASN A 17 -43.90 -0.33 17.14
C ASN A 17 -43.67 0.10 15.67
N ASP A 18 -44.37 -0.49 14.71
CA ASP A 18 -44.18 -0.37 13.23
C ASP A 18 -44.23 1.04 12.57
N ASN A 19 -44.24 2.12 13.35
CA ASN A 19 -44.46 3.49 12.87
C ASN A 19 -43.13 4.24 12.59
N TYR A 20 -42.40 3.79 11.56
CA TYR A 20 -41.06 4.27 11.18
C TYR A 20 -41.06 5.71 10.61
N ALA A 21 -41.12 6.71 11.48
CA ALA A 21 -41.02 8.13 11.14
C ALA A 21 -40.17 8.94 12.15
N MET A 22 -38.85 8.71 12.18
CA MET A 22 -37.90 9.61 12.84
C MET A 22 -37.98 11.02 12.25
N ASP A 23 -38.16 12.06 13.07
CA ASP A 23 -38.10 13.46 12.62
C ASP A 23 -36.68 13.87 12.19
N THR A 24 -36.57 15.03 11.53
CA THR A 24 -35.31 15.53 10.98
C THR A 24 -34.30 15.95 12.05
N GLY A 25 -34.73 16.40 13.23
CA GLY A 25 -33.86 16.77 14.34
C GLY A 25 -33.20 15.55 14.97
N GLY A 26 -33.98 14.48 15.22
CA GLY A 26 -33.46 13.20 15.72
C GLY A 26 -32.39 12.60 14.80
N ARG A 27 -32.61 12.63 13.47
CA ARG A 27 -31.61 12.17 12.48
C ARG A 27 -30.32 13.00 12.54
N GLN A 28 -30.43 14.33 12.63
CA GLN A 28 -29.27 15.22 12.69
C GLN A 28 -28.47 15.04 13.99
N MET A 29 -29.16 14.87 15.12
CA MET A 29 -28.53 14.54 16.42
C MET A 29 -27.78 13.20 16.38
N MET A 30 -28.35 12.16 15.75
CA MET A 30 -27.65 10.88 15.59
C MET A 30 -26.39 10.99 14.72
N MET A 31 -26.42 11.79 13.65
CA MET A 31 -25.23 12.05 12.82
C MET A 31 -24.14 12.80 13.60
N GLN A 32 -24.50 13.78 14.44
CA GLN A 32 -23.55 14.47 15.32
C GLN A 32 -22.89 13.50 16.32
N ILE A 33 -23.69 12.66 16.99
CA ILE A 33 -23.17 11.66 17.94
C ILE A 33 -22.13 10.74 17.28
N VAL A 34 -22.40 10.28 16.05
CA VAL A 34 -21.49 9.41 15.27
C VAL A 34 -20.23 10.16 14.80
N ALA A 35 -20.24 11.49 14.70
CA ALA A 35 -19.08 12.30 14.33
C ALA A 35 -18.23 12.76 15.54
N GLU A 36 -18.86 13.05 16.68
CA GLU A 36 -18.21 13.76 17.80
C GLU A 36 -17.46 12.85 18.79
N LYS A 37 -17.95 11.63 19.08
CA LYS A 37 -17.28 10.72 20.04
C LYS A 37 -16.35 9.73 19.32
N PRO A 38 -15.02 9.75 19.60
CA PRO A 38 -14.09 8.84 18.96
C PRO A 38 -14.29 7.38 19.42
N LEU A 39 -14.56 6.49 18.47
CA LEU A 39 -14.76 5.05 18.71
C LEU A 39 -13.62 4.39 19.48
N SER A 40 -12.37 4.86 19.33
CA SER A 40 -11.21 4.37 20.06
C SER A 40 -11.32 4.46 21.59
N LEU A 41 -12.19 5.32 22.14
CA LEU A 41 -12.41 5.45 23.59
C LEU A 41 -13.71 4.76 24.07
N THR A 42 -14.45 4.11 23.17
CA THR A 42 -15.76 3.52 23.45
C THR A 42 -15.60 2.11 24.06
N LYS A 43 -16.30 1.83 25.17
CA LYS A 43 -16.30 0.49 25.80
C LYS A 43 -17.02 -0.51 24.92
N TRP A 44 -16.64 -1.79 24.95
CA TRP A 44 -17.24 -2.82 24.06
C TRP A 44 -18.76 -2.94 24.20
N GLN A 45 -19.35 -2.68 25.37
CA GLN A 45 -20.81 -2.63 25.54
C GLN A 45 -21.46 -1.48 24.76
N GLU A 46 -20.84 -0.30 24.80
CA GLU A 46 -21.30 0.87 24.04
C GLU A 46 -21.08 0.66 22.52
N ALA A 47 -20.03 -0.05 22.12
CA ALA A 47 -19.74 -0.36 20.72
C ALA A 47 -20.76 -1.32 20.07
N ILE A 48 -21.40 -2.20 20.86
CA ILE A 48 -22.55 -3.01 20.39
C ILE A 48 -23.74 -2.10 20.04
N ALA A 49 -24.05 -1.11 20.88
CA ALA A 49 -25.10 -0.13 20.61
C ALA A 49 -24.73 0.76 19.40
N TRP A 50 -23.45 1.12 19.26
CA TRP A 50 -22.96 1.92 18.14
C TRP A 50 -23.12 1.21 16.78
N ALA A 51 -22.95 -0.11 16.71
CA ALA A 51 -23.20 -0.87 15.50
C ALA A 51 -24.67 -0.75 15.02
N LYS A 52 -25.64 -0.85 15.93
CA LYS A 52 -27.07 -0.60 15.63
C LYS A 52 -27.36 0.87 15.29
N LEU A 53 -26.70 1.82 15.96
CA LEU A 53 -26.85 3.25 15.63
C LEU A 53 -26.36 3.55 14.19
N VAL A 54 -25.26 2.93 13.77
CA VAL A 54 -24.69 3.06 12.43
C VAL A 54 -25.59 2.43 11.37
N GLU A 55 -26.15 1.25 11.64
CA GLU A 55 -27.19 0.61 10.82
C GLU A 55 -28.37 1.54 10.55
N ILE A 56 -28.94 2.13 11.61
CA ILE A 56 -30.05 3.08 11.51
C ILE A 56 -29.64 4.36 10.77
N VAL A 57 -28.48 4.95 11.07
CA VAL A 57 -28.00 6.17 10.38
C VAL A 57 -27.74 5.95 8.88
N ILE A 58 -27.45 4.72 8.45
CA ILE A 58 -27.27 4.37 7.04
C ILE A 58 -28.62 4.11 6.35
N LEU A 59 -29.55 3.39 6.99
CA LEU A 59 -30.86 3.05 6.44
C LEU A 59 -31.83 4.25 6.46
N ASP A 60 -31.93 5.00 7.56
CA ASP A 60 -32.81 6.18 7.71
C ASP A 60 -32.24 7.45 7.05
N ARG A 61 -31.23 7.35 6.18
CA ARG A 61 -30.64 8.52 5.52
C ARG A 61 -31.67 9.21 4.58
N PRO A 62 -31.61 10.54 4.41
CA PRO A 62 -32.51 11.23 3.48
C PRO A 62 -32.19 10.89 2.03
N ILE A 63 -33.08 10.15 1.36
CA ILE A 63 -33.00 9.87 -0.08
C ILE A 63 -33.53 11.10 -0.83
N ILE A 64 -32.62 12.00 -1.20
CA ILE A 64 -32.92 13.26 -1.91
C ILE A 64 -33.33 12.98 -3.37
N ASP A 65 -32.69 11.98 -4.00
CA ASP A 65 -32.98 11.50 -5.34
C ASP A 65 -32.80 9.97 -5.35
N LYS A 66 -33.66 9.24 -6.07
CA LYS A 66 -33.59 7.78 -6.24
C LYS A 66 -32.71 7.35 -7.42
N SER A 67 -32.30 8.30 -8.27
CA SER A 67 -31.43 8.08 -9.43
C SER A 67 -29.96 8.47 -9.19
N ALA A 68 -29.69 9.22 -8.12
CA ALA A 68 -28.34 9.57 -7.70
C ALA A 68 -27.65 8.44 -6.92
N ALA A 69 -26.31 8.40 -6.97
CA ALA A 69 -25.52 7.45 -6.19
C ALA A 69 -25.74 7.67 -4.67
N PRO A 70 -25.85 6.61 -3.85
CA PRO A 70 -26.07 6.73 -2.41
C PRO A 70 -24.97 7.52 -1.68
N ASN A 71 -25.32 8.68 -1.12
CA ASN A 71 -24.43 9.44 -0.25
C ASN A 71 -24.50 8.92 1.20
N TYR A 72 -23.69 7.91 1.51
CA TYR A 72 -23.55 7.37 2.86
C TYR A 72 -22.71 8.29 3.76
N SER A 73 -23.11 8.48 5.01
CA SER A 73 -22.35 9.28 5.98
C SER A 73 -20.93 8.71 6.16
N PRO A 74 -19.85 9.48 5.88
CA PRO A 74 -18.48 8.99 6.01
C PRO A 74 -18.14 8.54 7.43
N SER A 75 -18.67 9.23 8.44
CA SER A 75 -18.50 8.86 9.86
C SER A 75 -19.21 7.54 10.21
N ALA A 76 -20.34 7.24 9.56
CA ALA A 76 -21.05 5.98 9.73
C ALA A 76 -20.34 4.81 9.02
N LEU A 77 -19.90 5.00 7.77
CA LEU A 77 -19.07 4.02 7.04
C LEU A 77 -17.77 3.71 7.81
N LYS A 78 -17.04 4.74 8.27
CA LYS A 78 -15.81 4.58 9.05
C LYS A 78 -16.06 4.00 10.44
N SER A 79 -17.25 4.21 11.01
CA SER A 79 -17.65 3.49 12.22
C SER A 79 -17.83 2.00 11.94
N LEU A 80 -18.52 1.62 10.86
CA LEU A 80 -18.76 0.21 10.55
C LEU A 80 -17.46 -0.52 10.20
N SER A 81 -16.56 0.07 9.41
CA SER A 81 -15.28 -0.53 9.03
C SER A 81 -14.38 -0.82 10.24
N LEU A 82 -14.45 -0.02 11.30
CA LEU A 82 -13.76 -0.29 12.57
C LEU A 82 -14.49 -1.34 13.42
N LEU A 83 -15.83 -1.33 13.42
CA LEU A 83 -16.63 -2.23 14.25
C LEU A 83 -16.60 -3.69 13.77
N VAL A 84 -16.50 -3.94 12.47
CA VAL A 84 -16.31 -5.31 11.94
C VAL A 84 -14.92 -5.89 12.23
N PHE A 85 -13.89 -5.05 12.39
CA PHE A 85 -12.54 -5.44 12.83
C PHE A 85 -12.31 -5.31 14.35
N TRP A 86 -13.34 -5.03 15.14
CA TRP A 86 -13.19 -4.72 16.57
C TRP A 86 -12.61 -5.89 17.41
N PRO A 87 -11.71 -5.68 18.39
CA PRO A 87 -11.08 -6.79 19.14
C PRO A 87 -12.04 -7.74 19.87
N ASN A 88 -13.11 -7.20 20.48
CA ASN A 88 -14.13 -7.99 21.17
C ASN A 88 -15.11 -8.67 20.19
N TRP A 89 -15.22 -10.00 20.27
CA TRP A 89 -16.05 -10.81 19.35
C TRP A 89 -17.55 -10.46 19.37
N LYS A 90 -18.10 -9.98 20.51
CA LYS A 90 -19.52 -9.61 20.60
C LYS A 90 -19.83 -8.37 19.77
N VAL A 91 -18.88 -7.44 19.70
CA VAL A 91 -18.99 -6.24 18.85
C VAL A 91 -18.92 -6.65 17.38
N ARG A 92 -17.94 -7.47 16.98
CA ARG A 92 -17.87 -8.00 15.60
C ARG A 92 -19.15 -8.72 15.20
N ARG A 93 -19.69 -9.59 16.06
CA ARG A 93 -20.94 -10.32 15.76
C ARG A 93 -22.13 -9.39 15.55
N GLN A 94 -22.28 -8.33 16.36
CA GLN A 94 -23.32 -7.32 16.12
C GLN A 94 -23.03 -6.54 14.83
N ALA A 95 -21.79 -6.10 14.62
CA ALA A 95 -21.39 -5.34 13.43
C ALA A 95 -21.59 -6.11 12.12
N SER A 96 -21.32 -7.42 12.09
CA SER A 96 -21.61 -8.30 10.96
C SER A 96 -23.11 -8.51 10.75
N SER A 97 -23.91 -8.61 11.83
CA SER A 97 -25.38 -8.66 11.71
C SER A 97 -25.94 -7.36 11.13
N SER A 98 -25.47 -6.22 11.64
CA SER A 98 -25.83 -4.88 11.16
C SER A 98 -25.38 -4.66 9.72
N LEU A 99 -24.18 -5.14 9.34
CA LEU A 99 -23.70 -5.14 7.96
C LEU A 99 -24.61 -5.94 7.03
N LEU A 100 -25.01 -7.16 7.41
CA LEU A 100 -25.92 -7.99 6.61
C LEU A 100 -27.32 -7.34 6.47
N ASN A 101 -27.81 -6.68 7.51
CA ASN A 101 -29.08 -5.93 7.47
C ASN A 101 -29.00 -4.69 6.57
N ILE A 102 -27.85 -4.01 6.51
CA ILE A 102 -27.64 -2.92 5.53
C ILE A 102 -27.59 -3.51 4.12
N LEU A 103 -26.81 -4.58 3.90
CA LEU A 103 -26.61 -5.19 2.58
C LEU A 103 -27.87 -5.81 1.97
N SER A 104 -28.82 -6.29 2.78
CA SER A 104 -30.12 -6.78 2.27
C SER A 104 -31.01 -5.67 1.72
N ASN A 105 -30.81 -4.42 2.16
CA ASN A 105 -31.53 -3.24 1.67
C ASN A 105 -30.75 -2.50 0.57
N GLU A 106 -29.47 -2.24 0.80
CA GLU A 106 -28.60 -1.40 -0.03
C GLU A 106 -27.84 -2.13 -1.13
N LYS A 107 -27.77 -3.47 -1.06
CA LYS A 107 -27.14 -4.35 -2.05
C LYS A 107 -25.69 -3.95 -2.39
N ALA A 108 -25.29 -4.04 -3.67
CA ALA A 108 -23.92 -3.91 -4.13
C ALA A 108 -23.29 -2.53 -3.84
N LEU A 109 -24.04 -1.43 -4.04
CA LEU A 109 -23.52 -0.07 -3.90
C LEU A 109 -22.94 0.25 -2.51
N PHE A 110 -23.54 -0.31 -1.45
CA PHE A 110 -22.98 -0.20 -0.09
C PHE A 110 -21.76 -1.10 0.11
N ALA A 111 -21.77 -2.31 -0.46
CA ALA A 111 -20.62 -3.22 -0.40
C ALA A 111 -19.39 -2.63 -1.12
N GLU A 112 -19.58 -2.00 -2.29
CA GLU A 112 -18.54 -1.27 -3.03
C GLU A 112 -17.94 -0.13 -2.19
N ALA A 113 -18.79 0.78 -1.69
CA ALA A 113 -18.36 1.94 -0.91
C ALA A 113 -17.65 1.53 0.40
N LEU A 114 -18.13 0.48 1.07
CA LEU A 114 -17.53 -0.03 2.29
C LEU A 114 -16.23 -0.82 2.01
N ALA A 115 -16.17 -1.62 0.95
CA ALA A 115 -14.95 -2.34 0.55
C ALA A 115 -13.80 -1.37 0.23
N ASP A 116 -14.08 -0.27 -0.48
CA ASP A 116 -13.10 0.77 -0.80
C ASP A 116 -12.54 1.45 0.45
N LEU A 117 -13.42 1.86 1.37
CA LEU A 117 -13.00 2.47 2.63
C LEU A 117 -12.18 1.49 3.48
N ILE A 118 -12.62 0.23 3.56
CA ILE A 118 -11.94 -0.86 4.25
C ILE A 118 -10.54 -1.10 3.67
N PHE A 119 -10.41 -1.12 2.35
CA PHE A 119 -9.14 -1.29 1.65
C PHE A 119 -8.21 -0.09 1.90
N LEU A 120 -8.71 1.13 1.74
CA LEU A 120 -7.95 2.37 1.93
C LEU A 120 -7.47 2.54 3.38
N ASP A 121 -8.36 2.43 4.37
CA ASP A 121 -7.97 2.53 5.79
C ASP A 121 -7.08 1.36 6.24
N THR A 122 -7.09 0.21 5.55
CA THR A 122 -6.16 -0.90 5.83
C THR A 122 -4.78 -0.61 5.25
N THR A 123 -4.68 -0.23 3.98
CA THR A 123 -3.39 0.08 3.33
C THR A 123 -2.70 1.30 3.91
N ASN A 124 -3.47 2.25 4.46
CA ASN A 124 -2.95 3.39 5.22
C ASN A 124 -2.66 3.06 6.71
N GLY A 125 -2.82 1.80 7.15
CA GLY A 125 -2.64 1.35 8.54
C GLY A 125 -3.60 1.99 9.56
N THR A 126 -4.60 2.75 9.09
CA THR A 126 -5.52 3.55 9.92
C THR A 126 -6.43 2.66 10.76
N ILE A 127 -6.88 1.54 10.21
CA ILE A 127 -7.64 0.50 10.93
C ILE A 127 -6.83 -0.04 12.12
N ASP A 128 -5.59 -0.48 11.90
CA ASP A 128 -4.77 -1.06 12.98
C ASP A 128 -4.43 0.00 14.05
N GLN A 129 -4.08 1.22 13.63
CA GLN A 129 -3.77 2.35 14.53
C GLN A 129 -4.95 2.77 15.42
N LEU A 130 -6.17 2.79 14.88
CA LEU A 130 -7.37 3.16 15.64
C LEU A 130 -7.82 2.04 16.59
N LEU A 131 -7.68 0.78 16.17
CA LEU A 131 -8.07 -0.38 16.97
C LEU A 131 -7.07 -0.73 18.07
N ARG A 132 -5.76 -0.44 17.93
CA ARG A 132 -4.79 -0.50 19.05
C ARG A 132 -5.17 0.39 20.24
N ARG A 133 -5.92 1.47 19.99
CA ARG A 133 -6.38 2.40 21.04
C ARG A 133 -7.62 1.91 21.78
N VAL A 134 -8.33 0.90 21.26
CA VAL A 134 -9.59 0.39 21.82
C VAL A 134 -9.36 -0.40 23.12
N PRO A 135 -10.17 -0.19 24.18
CA PRO A 135 -10.11 -0.98 25.41
C PRO A 135 -10.28 -2.49 25.15
N GLY A 136 -9.26 -3.27 25.49
CA GLY A 136 -9.23 -4.72 25.28
C GLY A 136 -8.57 -5.18 23.97
N CYS A 137 -7.92 -4.29 23.23
CA CYS A 137 -6.96 -4.67 22.20
C CYS A 137 -5.67 -5.24 22.83
N PRO A 138 -5.01 -6.27 22.25
CA PRO A 138 -3.74 -6.79 22.77
C PRO A 138 -2.64 -5.71 22.82
N SER A 139 -1.98 -5.59 23.97
CA SER A 139 -0.96 -4.57 24.22
C SER A 139 0.40 -4.98 23.65
N GLY A 140 0.63 -4.68 22.37
CA GLY A 140 1.93 -4.82 21.73
C GLY A 140 2.03 -3.99 20.44
N ASP A 141 3.16 -3.34 20.21
CA ASP A 141 3.33 -2.37 19.11
C ASP A 141 3.19 -2.99 17.71
N GLY A 142 3.40 -4.30 17.60
CA GLY A 142 3.19 -5.08 16.38
C GLY A 142 1.75 -5.55 16.13
N TRP A 143 0.75 -5.24 16.96
CA TRP A 143 -0.61 -5.76 16.74
C TRP A 143 -1.22 -5.21 15.44
N GLN A 144 -1.77 -6.12 14.64
CA GLN A 144 -2.53 -5.86 13.43
C GLN A 144 -3.81 -6.69 13.49
N VAL A 145 -4.86 -6.30 12.76
CA VAL A 145 -6.08 -7.10 12.74
C VAL A 145 -5.84 -8.44 12.03
N PRO A 146 -6.26 -9.59 12.61
CA PRO A 146 -6.08 -10.91 11.98
C PRO A 146 -6.81 -11.09 10.64
N GLY A 147 -6.21 -11.91 9.78
CA GLY A 147 -6.69 -12.20 8.42
C GLY A 147 -8.09 -12.80 8.34
N GLU A 148 -8.46 -13.64 9.31
CA GLU A 148 -9.75 -14.33 9.37
C GLU A 148 -10.92 -13.34 9.47
N TRP A 149 -10.71 -12.17 10.08
CA TRP A 149 -11.76 -11.15 10.24
C TRP A 149 -11.96 -10.40 8.91
N TYR A 150 -10.89 -10.29 8.12
CA TYR A 150 -10.87 -9.71 6.78
C TYR A 150 -11.48 -10.69 5.76
N VAL A 151 -11.18 -11.99 5.86
CA VAL A 151 -11.91 -13.08 5.17
C VAL A 151 -13.40 -13.09 5.51
N SER A 152 -13.77 -12.99 6.79
CA SER A 152 -15.18 -13.01 7.22
C SER A 152 -15.96 -11.81 6.70
N THR A 153 -15.39 -10.60 6.74
CA THR A 153 -16.07 -9.40 6.24
C THR A 153 -16.19 -9.40 4.72
N LEU A 154 -15.15 -9.85 3.99
CA LEU A 154 -15.25 -10.02 2.53
C LEU A 154 -16.41 -10.96 2.16
N LYS A 155 -16.58 -12.08 2.87
CA LYS A 155 -17.71 -13.01 2.66
C LYS A 155 -19.08 -12.35 2.91
N HIS A 156 -19.20 -11.42 3.86
CA HIS A 156 -20.41 -10.61 4.01
C HIS A 156 -20.59 -9.61 2.85
N LEU A 157 -19.54 -8.87 2.47
CA LEU A 157 -19.57 -7.88 1.37
C LEU A 157 -19.94 -8.52 0.02
N LEU A 158 -19.59 -9.79 -0.20
CA LEU A 158 -19.92 -10.59 -1.38
C LEU A 158 -21.30 -11.28 -1.30
N THR A 159 -22.13 -10.98 -0.29
CA THR A 159 -23.49 -11.55 -0.16
C THR A 159 -24.53 -10.98 -1.16
N PRO A 160 -24.48 -9.71 -1.64
CA PRO A 160 -25.41 -9.21 -2.67
C PRO A 160 -25.32 -9.99 -3.99
N LYS A 161 -26.48 -10.26 -4.60
CA LYS A 161 -26.60 -11.07 -5.83
C LYS A 161 -27.17 -10.35 -7.06
N GLU A 162 -27.65 -9.12 -6.89
CA GLU A 162 -28.41 -8.37 -7.89
C GLU A 162 -28.30 -6.85 -7.67
N PRO A 163 -28.32 -6.03 -8.72
CA PRO A 163 -27.54 -6.15 -9.96
C PRO A 163 -26.08 -5.66 -9.73
N GLU A 164 -25.35 -5.32 -10.80
CA GLU A 164 -24.01 -4.67 -10.76
C GLU A 164 -22.88 -5.49 -10.08
N LEU A 165 -22.91 -6.81 -10.25
CA LEU A 165 -21.88 -7.73 -9.75
C LEU A 165 -20.47 -7.45 -10.30
N ASP A 166 -20.36 -6.81 -11.46
CA ASP A 166 -19.10 -6.38 -12.08
C ASP A 166 -18.42 -5.26 -11.30
N LYS A 167 -19.17 -4.22 -10.88
CA LYS A 167 -18.64 -3.18 -10.00
C LYS A 167 -18.25 -3.77 -8.65
N LEU A 168 -19.13 -4.58 -8.05
CA LEU A 168 -18.85 -5.26 -6.78
C LEU A 168 -17.56 -6.09 -6.86
N ALA A 169 -17.34 -6.83 -7.95
CA ALA A 169 -16.11 -7.58 -8.20
C ALA A 169 -14.88 -6.64 -8.27
N ILE A 170 -14.93 -5.58 -9.08
CA ILE A 170 -13.86 -4.58 -9.26
C ILE A 170 -13.47 -3.94 -7.92
N HIS A 171 -14.45 -3.53 -7.12
CA HIS A 171 -14.22 -2.83 -5.85
C HIS A 171 -13.69 -3.77 -4.77
N THR A 172 -14.20 -5.01 -4.68
CA THR A 172 -13.76 -6.01 -3.68
C THR A 172 -12.42 -6.68 -4.01
N LEU A 173 -11.96 -6.68 -5.27
CA LEU A 173 -10.71 -7.31 -5.70
C LEU A 173 -9.48 -6.81 -4.91
N LEU A 174 -9.36 -5.50 -4.69
CA LEU A 174 -8.22 -4.94 -3.95
C LEU A 174 -8.26 -5.28 -2.44
N LEU A 175 -9.46 -5.48 -1.87
CA LEU A 175 -9.63 -5.98 -0.51
C LEU A 175 -9.29 -7.49 -0.42
N ALA A 176 -9.75 -8.29 -1.38
CA ALA A 176 -9.39 -9.70 -1.49
C ALA A 176 -7.87 -9.91 -1.61
N SER A 177 -7.18 -8.99 -2.27
CA SER A 177 -5.74 -9.05 -2.53
C SER A 177 -4.87 -8.53 -1.38
N ILE A 178 -5.43 -8.26 -0.19
CA ILE A 178 -4.65 -7.84 0.99
C ILE A 178 -3.90 -9.04 1.58
N GLN A 179 -2.57 -8.96 1.66
CA GLN A 179 -1.65 -10.00 2.16
C GLN A 179 -2.20 -10.85 3.31
N ARG A 180 -2.61 -10.23 4.44
CA ARG A 180 -3.12 -10.94 5.62
C ARG A 180 -4.42 -11.72 5.38
N LEU A 181 -5.25 -11.34 4.41
CA LEU A 181 -6.44 -12.08 3.99
C LEU A 181 -6.01 -13.31 3.18
N VAL A 182 -5.10 -13.10 2.22
CA VAL A 182 -4.58 -14.11 1.28
C VAL A 182 -3.81 -15.22 2.01
N GLU A 183 -3.08 -14.88 3.07
CA GLU A 183 -2.40 -15.84 3.95
C GLU A 183 -3.34 -16.83 4.66
N VAL A 184 -4.64 -16.50 4.76
CA VAL A 184 -5.68 -17.30 5.40
C VAL A 184 -6.57 -18.00 4.38
N ASP A 185 -7.07 -17.28 3.37
CA ASP A 185 -7.98 -17.77 2.34
C ASP A 185 -7.95 -16.82 1.12
N GLY A 186 -6.93 -16.93 0.25
CA GLY A 186 -6.83 -16.12 -0.98
C GLY A 186 -7.96 -16.39 -1.98
N SER A 187 -8.43 -17.63 -2.02
CA SER A 187 -9.44 -18.13 -2.96
C SER A 187 -10.86 -17.53 -2.82
N VAL A 188 -11.15 -16.73 -1.78
CA VAL A 188 -12.52 -16.27 -1.45
C VAL A 188 -13.19 -15.55 -2.62
N TRP A 189 -12.47 -14.59 -3.21
CA TRP A 189 -13.01 -13.78 -4.31
C TRP A 189 -13.14 -14.61 -5.58
N LEU A 190 -12.13 -15.42 -5.91
CA LEU A 190 -12.15 -16.33 -7.07
C LEU A 190 -13.35 -17.28 -7.02
N ARG A 191 -13.59 -17.95 -5.87
CA ARG A 191 -14.74 -18.84 -5.70
C ARG A 191 -16.07 -18.10 -5.91
N TRP A 192 -16.23 -16.92 -5.33
CA TRP A 192 -17.44 -16.11 -5.53
C TRP A 192 -17.63 -15.67 -7.00
N VAL A 193 -16.56 -15.25 -7.68
CA VAL A 193 -16.60 -14.87 -9.10
C VAL A 193 -16.95 -16.09 -9.98
N HIS A 194 -16.45 -17.28 -9.65
CA HIS A 194 -16.81 -18.52 -10.35
C HIS A 194 -18.25 -18.97 -10.05
N GLU A 195 -18.74 -18.87 -8.81
CA GLU A 195 -20.15 -19.12 -8.45
C GLU A 195 -21.14 -18.26 -9.24
N HIS A 196 -20.75 -17.02 -9.59
CA HIS A 196 -21.60 -16.09 -10.34
C HIS A 196 -21.27 -16.03 -11.86
N ARG A 197 -20.41 -16.92 -12.36
CA ARG A 197 -19.96 -16.98 -13.77
C ARG A 197 -21.09 -17.30 -14.74
N GLU A 198 -22.02 -18.16 -14.34
CA GLU A 198 -23.16 -18.60 -15.17
C GLU A 198 -24.26 -17.52 -15.30
N SER A 199 -24.24 -16.49 -14.44
CA SER A 199 -25.26 -15.43 -14.41
C SER A 199 -25.09 -14.36 -15.50
N LYS A 200 -24.66 -14.78 -16.70
CA LYS A 200 -24.47 -14.00 -17.94
C LYS A 200 -23.28 -13.02 -17.96
N THR A 201 -22.09 -13.57 -18.17
CA THR A 201 -21.01 -12.99 -19.01
C THR A 201 -20.46 -11.59 -18.66
N TRP A 202 -20.69 -11.05 -17.47
CA TRP A 202 -20.11 -9.76 -17.06
C TRP A 202 -18.57 -9.80 -16.98
N GLN A 203 -17.97 -10.96 -16.66
CA GLN A 203 -16.51 -11.18 -16.70
C GLN A 203 -15.90 -10.97 -18.09
N ALA A 204 -16.66 -11.28 -19.15
CA ALA A 204 -16.26 -11.09 -20.54
C ALA A 204 -16.55 -9.66 -21.06
N SER A 205 -17.17 -8.80 -20.24
CA SER A 205 -17.46 -7.40 -20.58
C SER A 205 -16.16 -6.62 -20.71
N GLU A 206 -16.01 -5.89 -21.83
CA GLU A 206 -14.91 -4.96 -22.06
C GLU A 206 -14.77 -3.95 -20.92
N VAL A 207 -15.91 -3.39 -20.49
CA VAL A 207 -16.02 -2.45 -19.38
C VAL A 207 -15.55 -3.07 -18.06
N PHE A 208 -15.75 -4.36 -17.84
CA PHE A 208 -15.20 -5.04 -16.66
C PHE A 208 -13.68 -5.19 -16.78
N ARG A 209 -13.16 -5.72 -17.91
CA ARG A 209 -11.71 -5.93 -18.11
C ARG A 209 -10.94 -4.62 -17.94
N GLU A 210 -11.36 -3.56 -18.62
CA GLU A 210 -10.68 -2.26 -18.61
C GLU A 210 -10.66 -1.65 -17.21
N ASN A 211 -11.80 -1.60 -16.51
CA ASN A 211 -11.87 -1.02 -15.17
C ASN A 211 -11.13 -1.87 -14.13
N ALA A 212 -11.18 -3.20 -14.21
CA ALA A 212 -10.42 -4.09 -13.33
C ALA A 212 -8.91 -3.90 -13.52
N ILE A 213 -8.43 -3.89 -14.77
CA ILE A 213 -7.02 -3.67 -15.11
C ILE A 213 -6.56 -2.28 -14.63
N GLN A 214 -7.29 -1.21 -14.97
CA GLN A 214 -6.94 0.15 -14.55
C GLN A 214 -6.87 0.28 -13.03
N ARG A 215 -7.86 -0.27 -12.30
CA ARG A 215 -7.92 -0.20 -10.83
C ARG A 215 -6.79 -0.97 -10.15
N VAL A 216 -6.39 -2.12 -10.69
CA VAL A 216 -5.24 -2.89 -10.18
C VAL A 216 -3.94 -2.13 -10.44
N LEU A 217 -3.70 -1.64 -11.66
CA LEU A 217 -2.45 -0.98 -12.02
C LEU A 217 -2.26 0.36 -11.28
N GLN A 218 -3.35 1.12 -11.05
CA GLN A 218 -3.34 2.35 -10.25
C GLN A 218 -3.16 2.10 -8.74
N CYS A 219 -3.16 0.85 -8.28
CA CYS A 219 -2.98 0.53 -6.86
C CYS A 219 -1.54 0.82 -6.39
N LYS A 220 -1.40 1.81 -5.52
CA LYS A 220 -0.10 2.23 -4.93
C LYS A 220 0.55 1.18 -4.03
N ASN A 221 -0.25 0.25 -3.47
CA ASN A 221 0.29 -0.82 -2.63
C ASN A 221 0.74 -1.98 -3.52
N ARG A 222 2.07 -2.10 -3.72
CA ARG A 222 2.69 -3.07 -4.62
C ARG A 222 2.33 -4.53 -4.27
N GLY A 223 2.32 -4.90 -2.98
CA GLY A 223 1.94 -6.25 -2.55
C GLY A 223 0.48 -6.61 -2.91
N VAL A 224 -0.45 -5.67 -2.70
CA VAL A 224 -1.85 -5.83 -3.10
C VAL A 224 -1.98 -5.91 -4.62
N ARG A 225 -1.33 -5.00 -5.34
CA ARG A 225 -1.36 -4.97 -6.82
C ARG A 225 -0.86 -6.27 -7.42
N ASN A 226 0.29 -6.77 -6.97
CA ASN A 226 0.88 -8.00 -7.47
C ASN A 226 -0.05 -9.20 -7.21
N THR A 227 -0.66 -9.26 -6.03
CA THR A 227 -1.63 -10.32 -5.71
C THR A 227 -2.90 -10.21 -6.54
N ALA A 228 -3.40 -8.99 -6.78
CA ALA A 228 -4.56 -8.75 -7.64
C ALA A 228 -4.30 -9.11 -9.12
N LEU A 229 -3.08 -8.90 -9.62
CA LEU A 229 -2.66 -9.38 -10.95
C LEU A 229 -2.75 -10.91 -11.04
N ILE A 230 -2.19 -11.62 -10.05
CA ILE A 230 -2.28 -13.10 -9.97
C ILE A 230 -3.75 -13.54 -9.90
N THR A 231 -4.57 -12.89 -9.07
CA THR A 231 -6.01 -13.15 -8.97
C THR A 231 -6.76 -12.91 -10.28
N LEU A 232 -6.45 -11.86 -11.05
CA LEU A 232 -7.09 -11.64 -12.35
C LEU A 232 -6.70 -12.70 -13.38
N VAL A 233 -5.43 -13.13 -13.40
CA VAL A 233 -4.96 -14.20 -14.29
C VAL A 233 -5.63 -15.55 -13.96
N ALA A 234 -5.84 -15.84 -12.68
CA ALA A 234 -6.54 -17.04 -12.20
C ALA A 234 -8.03 -17.12 -12.57
N LEU A 235 -8.64 -16.06 -13.13
CA LEU A 235 -9.96 -16.14 -13.77
C LEU A 235 -9.96 -16.95 -15.08
N HIS A 236 -8.78 -17.26 -15.61
CA HIS A 236 -8.53 -17.98 -16.86
C HIS A 236 -9.12 -17.33 -18.13
N ASP A 237 -9.59 -16.08 -18.09
CA ASP A 237 -9.99 -15.34 -19.30
C ASP A 237 -8.74 -15.04 -20.17
N GLU A 238 -8.78 -15.41 -21.44
CA GLU A 238 -7.67 -15.25 -22.38
C GLU A 238 -7.46 -13.80 -22.84
N ARG A 239 -8.53 -13.02 -22.94
CA ARG A 239 -8.47 -11.60 -23.36
C ARG A 239 -7.91 -10.76 -22.23
N LEU A 240 -8.39 -10.99 -21.01
CA LEU A 240 -7.88 -10.36 -19.80
C LEU A 240 -6.37 -10.63 -19.62
N ARG A 241 -5.94 -11.89 -19.80
CA ARG A 241 -4.51 -12.25 -19.78
C ARG A 241 -3.71 -11.57 -20.89
N ALA A 242 -4.23 -11.49 -22.11
CA ALA A 242 -3.58 -10.80 -23.22
C ALA A 242 -3.46 -9.27 -22.97
N ASP A 243 -4.52 -8.63 -22.45
CA ASP A 243 -4.53 -7.20 -22.11
C ASP A 243 -3.54 -6.89 -20.97
N LEU A 244 -3.47 -7.74 -19.94
CA LEU A 244 -2.50 -7.66 -18.84
C LEU A 244 -1.05 -7.82 -19.33
N TRP A 245 -0.76 -8.86 -20.13
CA TRP A 245 0.57 -9.07 -20.70
C TRP A 245 1.02 -7.90 -21.58
N LYS A 246 0.12 -7.37 -22.42
CA LYS A 246 0.38 -6.18 -23.25
C LYS A 246 0.75 -4.96 -22.41
N HIS A 247 0.12 -4.77 -21.25
CA HIS A 247 0.51 -3.72 -20.33
C HIS A 247 1.91 -3.95 -19.75
N VAL A 248 2.19 -5.15 -19.23
CA VAL A 248 3.49 -5.47 -18.62
C VAL A 248 4.64 -5.43 -19.64
N GLU A 249 4.43 -5.87 -20.88
CA GLU A 249 5.37 -5.66 -21.98
C GLU A 249 5.68 -4.18 -22.22
N SER A 250 4.67 -3.30 -22.23
CA SER A 250 4.86 -1.86 -22.37
C SER A 250 5.61 -1.27 -21.18
N SER A 251 5.19 -1.63 -19.96
CA SER A 251 5.77 -1.20 -18.69
C SER A 251 7.26 -1.53 -18.63
N ILE A 252 7.66 -2.74 -19.02
CA ILE A 252 9.06 -3.18 -19.10
C ILE A 252 9.81 -2.51 -20.26
N ARG A 253 9.20 -2.34 -21.45
CA ARG A 253 9.85 -1.71 -22.62
C ARG A 253 10.27 -0.25 -22.40
N GLU A 254 9.62 0.44 -21.47
CA GLU A 254 10.00 1.79 -20.99
C GLU A 254 11.27 1.80 -20.11
N LEU A 255 11.82 0.66 -19.68
CA LEU A 255 13.07 0.59 -18.93
C LEU A 255 14.28 0.61 -19.88
N GLU A 256 15.03 1.71 -19.96
CA GLU A 256 16.33 1.71 -20.65
C GLU A 256 17.36 0.92 -19.81
N VAL A 257 17.45 -0.38 -20.08
CA VAL A 257 18.37 -1.36 -19.47
C VAL A 257 19.83 -0.85 -19.41
N LYS A 258 20.24 0.00 -20.35
CA LYS A 258 21.59 0.59 -20.39
C LYS A 258 21.86 1.53 -19.22
N ASP A 259 20.86 2.26 -18.72
CA ASP A 259 21.06 3.19 -17.61
C ASP A 259 21.32 2.45 -16.30
N TYR A 260 20.57 1.38 -16.04
CA TYR A 260 20.83 0.46 -14.92
C TYR A 260 22.22 -0.20 -14.99
N GLY A 261 22.79 -0.35 -16.20
CA GLY A 261 24.14 -0.85 -16.44
C GLY A 261 25.24 0.21 -16.48
N ARG A 262 24.90 1.51 -16.44
CA ARG A 262 25.85 2.64 -16.40
C ARG A 262 26.23 3.05 -14.96
N ILE A 263 25.37 2.75 -13.98
CA ILE A 263 25.53 3.14 -12.57
C ILE A 263 26.88 2.67 -12.03
N THR A 264 27.69 3.61 -11.55
CA THR A 264 29.03 3.35 -11.02
C THR A 264 29.00 2.96 -9.54
N GLU A 265 30.08 2.31 -9.09
CA GLU A 265 30.30 2.00 -7.67
C GLU A 265 30.31 3.26 -6.78
N ASN A 266 30.77 4.40 -7.31
CA ASN A 266 30.79 5.68 -6.60
C ASN A 266 29.39 6.23 -6.37
N GLU A 267 28.54 6.25 -7.39
CA GLU A 267 27.14 6.70 -7.27
C GLU A 267 26.36 5.78 -6.32
N MET A 268 26.59 4.46 -6.39
CA MET A 268 25.99 3.51 -5.46
C MET A 268 26.52 3.65 -4.02
N ALA A 269 27.76 4.10 -3.83
CA ALA A 269 28.31 4.40 -2.51
C ALA A 269 27.76 5.71 -1.92
N ILE A 270 27.52 6.74 -2.74
CA ILE A 270 26.78 7.96 -2.37
C ILE A 270 25.36 7.61 -1.94
N TYR A 271 24.66 6.77 -2.71
CA TYR A 271 23.30 6.32 -2.41
C TYR A 271 23.23 5.56 -1.06
N LYS A 272 24.23 4.73 -0.75
CA LYS A 272 24.36 4.02 0.52
C LYS A 272 24.82 4.92 1.69
N CYS A 273 25.26 6.15 1.43
CA CYS A 273 25.67 7.09 2.47
C CYS A 273 24.44 7.77 3.09
N PRO A 274 24.30 7.80 4.44
CA PRO A 274 23.15 8.40 5.12
C PRO A 274 22.89 9.86 4.70
N GLU A 275 21.62 10.26 4.70
CA GLU A 275 21.22 11.64 4.43
C GLU A 275 21.90 12.61 5.43
N GLY A 276 22.48 13.70 4.91
CA GLY A 276 23.25 14.66 5.70
C GLY A 276 24.71 14.27 5.98
N GLN A 277 25.15 13.07 5.62
CA GLN A 277 26.57 12.69 5.66
C GLN A 277 27.18 12.76 4.25
N LEU A 278 28.22 13.59 4.09
CA LEU A 278 28.99 13.70 2.85
C LEU A 278 29.87 12.44 2.65
N TYR A 279 29.71 11.76 1.53
CA TYR A 279 30.55 10.63 1.11
C TYR A 279 31.94 11.11 0.65
N ASN A 280 31.99 12.13 -0.21
CA ASN A 280 33.21 12.68 -0.79
C ASN A 280 33.93 13.66 0.17
N THR A 281 34.31 13.17 1.35
CA THR A 281 35.04 13.94 2.37
C THR A 281 36.37 14.53 1.87
N ARG A 282 36.93 14.01 0.77
CA ARG A 282 38.17 14.52 0.15
C ARG A 282 38.07 15.95 -0.37
N VAL A 283 36.88 16.46 -0.70
CA VAL A 283 36.71 17.87 -1.12
C VAL A 283 36.88 18.84 0.06
N LEU A 284 36.99 18.34 1.29
CA LEU A 284 37.29 19.14 2.49
C LEU A 284 38.80 19.27 2.75
N ASP A 285 39.65 18.43 2.12
CA ASP A 285 41.11 18.46 2.20
C ASP A 285 41.73 19.57 1.32
N PHE A 286 41.33 20.82 1.59
CA PHE A 286 42.01 22.00 1.05
C PHE A 286 43.37 22.21 1.75
N ASP A 287 44.48 22.07 1.02
CA ASP A 287 45.79 22.53 1.50
C ASP A 287 45.85 24.07 1.42
N GLU A 288 45.54 24.75 2.54
CA GLU A 288 45.57 26.22 2.62
C GLU A 288 46.94 26.82 2.25
N ALA A 289 48.03 26.03 2.30
CA ALA A 289 49.36 26.47 1.88
C ALA A 289 49.50 26.70 0.36
N ALA A 290 48.64 26.09 -0.47
CA ALA A 290 48.72 26.19 -1.94
C ALA A 290 48.43 27.61 -2.48
N GLY A 291 47.90 28.52 -1.65
CA GLY A 291 47.65 29.92 -2.01
C GLY A 291 48.89 30.82 -2.02
N ILE A 292 50.01 30.42 -1.41
CA ILE A 292 51.17 31.28 -1.17
C ILE A 292 52.07 31.32 -2.41
N LYS A 293 51.62 32.02 -3.46
CA LYS A 293 52.51 32.46 -4.55
C LYS A 293 53.41 33.58 -4.02
N GLY A 294 54.68 33.22 -3.77
CA GLY A 294 55.63 33.99 -2.96
C GLY A 294 55.66 35.49 -3.25
N GLN A 295 55.41 36.28 -2.21
CA GLN A 295 55.66 37.72 -2.23
C GLN A 295 57.18 37.95 -2.29
N LYS A 296 57.64 38.74 -3.27
CA LYS A 296 59.06 39.12 -3.38
C LYS A 296 59.43 40.10 -2.28
N GLY A 297 59.85 39.59 -1.11
CA GLY A 297 60.33 40.43 -0.01
C GLY A 297 60.65 39.72 1.31
N THR A 298 59.99 38.61 1.64
CA THR A 298 60.23 37.86 2.89
C THR A 298 61.33 36.81 2.76
N SER A 299 61.97 36.43 3.88
CA SER A 299 62.98 35.37 3.90
C SER A 299 62.36 34.03 3.54
N ILE A 300 63.17 33.11 2.98
CA ILE A 300 62.75 31.73 2.73
C ILE A 300 62.45 31.03 4.07
N GLU A 301 63.16 31.39 5.14
CA GLU A 301 62.91 30.87 6.49
C GLU A 301 61.60 31.43 7.08
N ASP A 302 61.29 32.71 6.87
CA ASP A 302 60.00 33.30 7.28
C ASP A 302 58.82 32.64 6.55
N GLN A 303 58.96 32.43 5.23
CA GLN A 303 57.94 31.77 4.41
C GLN A 303 57.74 30.30 4.83
N LEU A 304 58.80 29.57 5.17
CA LEU A 304 58.71 28.23 5.72
C LEU A 304 58.04 28.21 7.10
N ALA A 305 58.39 29.14 7.98
CA ALA A 305 57.77 29.29 9.29
C ALA A 305 56.27 29.65 9.19
N GLU A 306 55.90 30.54 8.28
CA GLU A 306 54.50 30.91 8.01
C GLU A 306 53.70 29.71 7.46
N ILE A 307 54.27 28.95 6.51
CA ILE A 307 53.67 27.70 6.01
C ILE A 307 53.49 26.66 7.12
N GLN A 308 54.47 26.50 8.02
CA GLN A 308 54.34 25.60 9.18
C GLN A 308 53.27 26.10 10.17
N LEU A 309 53.23 27.41 10.47
CA LEU A 309 52.24 27.99 11.37
C LEU A 309 50.81 27.83 10.83
N ILE A 310 50.62 28.03 9.53
CA ILE A 310 49.34 27.81 8.84
C ILE A 310 48.94 26.33 8.91
N ARG A 311 49.87 25.39 8.69
CA ARG A 311 49.59 23.95 8.82
C ARG A 311 49.25 23.54 10.25
N GLU A 312 49.93 24.08 11.26
CA GLU A 312 49.64 23.80 12.67
C GLU A 312 48.29 24.42 13.12
N LEU A 313 47.95 25.60 12.61
CA LEU A 313 46.63 26.22 12.82
C LEU A 313 45.51 25.47 12.08
N ALA A 314 45.77 24.92 10.90
CA ALA A 314 44.84 24.06 10.17
C ALA A 314 44.59 22.75 10.94
N GLU A 315 45.65 22.09 11.45
CA GLU A 315 45.52 20.93 12.35
C GLU A 315 44.72 21.25 13.61
N LYS A 316 44.97 22.40 14.26
CA LYS A 316 44.21 22.84 15.44
C LYS A 316 42.73 23.10 15.10
N ARG A 317 42.42 23.77 13.99
CA ARG A 317 41.03 23.94 13.51
C ARG A 317 40.35 22.62 13.15
N ARG A 318 41.09 21.66 12.58
CA ARG A 318 40.62 20.29 12.28
C ARG A 318 40.31 19.49 13.55
N LYS A 319 41.09 19.70 14.63
CA LYS A 319 40.83 19.17 15.98
C LYS A 319 39.71 19.89 16.73
N GLU A 320 39.43 21.16 16.42
CA GLU A 320 38.32 21.96 16.98
C GLU A 320 36.98 21.86 16.20
N GLY A 321 36.94 21.17 15.05
CA GLY A 321 35.74 21.02 14.22
C GLY A 321 35.24 22.30 13.53
N LYS A 322 36.02 23.39 13.54
CA LYS A 322 35.63 24.71 13.01
C LYS A 322 35.88 24.82 11.50
N LEU A 323 34.96 24.26 10.72
CA LEU A 323 34.92 24.43 9.25
C LEU A 323 34.94 25.91 8.85
N SER A 324 35.89 26.27 7.97
CA SER A 324 35.99 27.58 7.34
C SER A 324 34.75 27.89 6.50
N THR A 325 34.39 29.17 6.32
CA THR A 325 33.22 29.57 5.50
C THR A 325 33.30 29.06 4.06
N LYS A 326 34.50 28.98 3.48
CA LYS A 326 34.71 28.35 2.16
C LYS A 326 34.51 26.83 2.19
N GLN A 327 35.00 26.15 3.24
CA GLN A 327 34.79 24.71 3.40
C GLN A 327 33.31 24.38 3.59
N LYS A 328 32.54 25.22 4.30
CA LYS A 328 31.08 25.09 4.39
C LYS A 328 30.42 25.24 3.02
N GLN A 329 30.70 26.31 2.29
CA GLN A 329 30.15 26.51 0.94
C GLN A 329 30.46 25.36 -0.04
N VAL A 330 31.64 24.73 0.08
CA VAL A 330 31.98 23.54 -0.70
C VAL A 330 31.22 22.31 -0.18
N MET A 331 31.21 22.06 1.12
CA MET A 331 30.46 20.96 1.76
C MET A 331 28.97 21.01 1.41
N ASP A 332 28.34 22.18 1.51
CA ASP A 332 26.92 22.40 1.20
C ASP A 332 26.62 22.13 -0.29
N LYS A 333 27.56 22.47 -1.18
CA LYS A 333 27.45 22.24 -2.63
C LYS A 333 27.64 20.76 -3.01
N GLU A 334 28.67 20.11 -2.47
CA GLU A 334 28.92 18.68 -2.74
C GLU A 334 27.81 17.82 -2.11
N LEU A 335 27.29 18.20 -0.93
CA LEU A 335 26.13 17.55 -0.32
C LEU A 335 24.85 17.72 -1.17
N ALA A 336 24.67 18.87 -1.82
CA ALA A 336 23.56 19.06 -2.77
C ALA A 336 23.69 18.14 -4.00
N ALA A 337 24.89 17.97 -4.56
CA ALA A 337 25.15 17.06 -5.68
C ALA A 337 25.03 15.57 -5.29
N GLU A 338 25.45 15.21 -4.07
CA GLU A 338 25.25 13.87 -3.51
C GLU A 338 23.76 13.59 -3.25
N ASN A 339 22.98 14.59 -2.81
CA ASN A 339 21.53 14.46 -2.68
C ASN A 339 20.84 14.31 -4.04
N GLU A 340 21.19 15.11 -5.04
CA GLU A 340 20.68 14.97 -6.42
C GLU A 340 20.99 13.57 -6.99
N THR A 341 22.19 13.05 -6.74
CA THR A 341 22.59 11.68 -7.11
C THR A 341 21.74 10.62 -6.38
N ARG A 342 21.50 10.80 -5.07
CA ARG A 342 20.68 9.88 -4.26
C ARG A 342 19.22 9.87 -4.72
N ASP A 343 18.64 11.03 -4.99
CA ASP A 343 17.25 11.16 -5.45
C ASP A 343 17.07 10.61 -6.87
N ALA A 344 18.04 10.82 -7.77
CA ALA A 344 18.03 10.23 -9.10
C ALA A 344 18.06 8.69 -9.05
N LEU A 345 18.98 8.11 -8.28
CA LEU A 345 19.07 6.65 -8.10
C LEU A 345 17.84 6.08 -7.37
N LYS A 346 17.26 6.80 -6.42
CA LYS A 346 16.03 6.42 -5.72
C LYS A 346 14.84 6.35 -6.69
N SER A 347 14.65 7.39 -7.50
CA SER A 347 13.61 7.44 -8.54
C SER A 347 13.77 6.29 -9.56
N LEU A 348 15.00 6.04 -9.99
CA LEU A 348 15.35 4.96 -10.92
C LEU A 348 15.07 3.57 -10.30
N PHE A 349 15.43 3.37 -9.03
CA PHE A 349 15.14 2.15 -8.27
C PHE A 349 13.64 1.92 -8.06
N GLU A 350 12.90 2.91 -7.56
CA GLU A 350 11.47 2.80 -7.31
C GLU A 350 10.68 2.51 -8.60
N THR A 351 11.10 3.10 -9.72
CA THR A 351 10.54 2.85 -11.06
C THR A 351 10.80 1.42 -11.52
N ALA A 352 12.04 0.91 -11.44
CA ALA A 352 12.36 -0.44 -11.86
C ALA A 352 11.75 -1.50 -10.93
N GLU A 353 11.79 -1.30 -9.61
CA GLU A 353 11.24 -2.24 -8.64
C GLU A 353 9.73 -2.42 -8.84
N ALA A 354 8.98 -1.33 -9.06
CA ALA A 354 7.53 -1.42 -9.34
C ALA A 354 7.21 -2.26 -10.60
N LYS A 355 8.04 -2.13 -11.65
CA LYS A 355 7.84 -2.79 -12.95
C LYS A 355 8.33 -4.23 -12.97
N LEU A 356 9.44 -4.52 -12.29
CA LEU A 356 9.93 -5.89 -12.04
C LEU A 356 9.01 -6.67 -11.10
N ASP A 357 8.33 -5.99 -10.18
CA ASP A 357 7.25 -6.55 -9.35
C ASP A 357 6.03 -6.96 -10.19
N GLU A 358 5.55 -6.09 -11.08
CA GLU A 358 4.46 -6.38 -12.03
C GLU A 358 4.82 -7.56 -12.95
N ALA A 359 6.04 -7.55 -13.50
CA ALA A 359 6.57 -8.63 -14.32
C ALA A 359 6.56 -9.96 -13.56
N ARG A 360 7.08 -9.97 -12.33
CA ARG A 360 7.17 -11.17 -11.49
C ARG A 360 5.79 -11.73 -11.15
N ALA A 361 4.82 -10.86 -10.87
CA ALA A 361 3.44 -11.27 -10.62
C ALA A 361 2.82 -12.00 -11.82
N MET A 362 3.02 -11.49 -13.04
CA MET A 362 2.54 -12.15 -14.26
C MET A 362 3.26 -13.47 -14.55
N VAL A 363 4.58 -13.56 -14.32
CA VAL A 363 5.36 -14.80 -14.50
C VAL A 363 4.93 -15.90 -13.53
N ILE A 364 4.63 -15.54 -12.27
CA ILE A 364 4.09 -16.47 -11.26
C ILE A 364 2.70 -16.98 -11.66
N ALA A 365 1.87 -16.14 -12.28
CA ALA A 365 0.47 -16.46 -12.56
C ALA A 365 0.22 -17.16 -13.91
N ASP A 366 1.04 -16.89 -14.93
CA ASP A 366 0.90 -17.42 -16.29
C ASP A 366 2.26 -17.84 -16.86
N SER A 367 2.77 -18.97 -16.39
CA SER A 367 4.05 -19.56 -16.83
C SER A 367 4.09 -19.76 -18.35
N ALA A 368 3.00 -20.24 -18.96
CA ALA A 368 2.88 -20.41 -20.41
C ALA A 368 2.99 -19.06 -21.15
N GLY A 369 2.26 -18.04 -20.68
CA GLY A 369 2.34 -16.67 -21.19
C GLY A 369 3.72 -16.03 -21.01
N ALA A 370 4.47 -16.42 -19.96
CA ALA A 370 5.82 -15.96 -19.69
C ALA A 370 6.87 -16.58 -20.64
N PHE A 371 6.79 -17.89 -20.92
CA PHE A 371 7.73 -18.55 -21.86
C PHE A 371 7.45 -18.20 -23.32
N ALA A 372 6.21 -17.84 -23.66
CA ALA A 372 5.90 -17.20 -24.95
C ALA A 372 6.57 -15.82 -25.13
N ARG A 373 7.17 -15.26 -24.06
CA ARG A 373 7.75 -13.91 -23.99
C ARG A 373 9.18 -13.93 -23.47
N SER A 374 9.99 -14.85 -23.99
CA SER A 374 11.39 -15.04 -23.56
C SER A 374 12.29 -13.80 -23.74
N GLU A 375 11.93 -12.84 -24.59
CA GLU A 375 12.51 -11.48 -24.66
C GLU A 375 12.60 -10.82 -23.27
N LEU A 376 11.55 -10.94 -22.44
CA LEU A 376 11.52 -10.34 -21.10
C LEU A 376 12.56 -10.99 -20.14
N LEU A 377 12.87 -12.27 -20.35
CA LEU A 377 13.92 -12.96 -19.61
C LEU A 377 15.32 -12.59 -20.12
N PHE A 378 15.54 -12.61 -21.44
CA PHE A 378 16.88 -12.48 -22.02
C PHE A 378 17.36 -11.04 -22.26
N ASP A 379 16.47 -10.13 -22.66
CA ASP A 379 16.83 -8.75 -23.01
C ASP A 379 16.67 -7.76 -21.84
N TYR A 380 15.82 -8.10 -20.87
CA TYR A 380 15.50 -7.26 -19.72
C TYR A 380 16.00 -7.87 -18.40
N CYS A 381 15.43 -9.00 -17.97
CA CYS A 381 15.73 -9.60 -16.67
C CYS A 381 17.22 -9.95 -16.51
N MET A 382 17.77 -10.74 -17.44
CA MET A 382 19.16 -11.21 -17.38
C MET A 382 20.20 -10.07 -17.36
N PRO A 383 20.12 -9.03 -18.21
CA PRO A 383 21.00 -7.86 -18.10
C PRO A 383 20.83 -7.09 -16.77
N MET A 384 19.61 -6.90 -16.28
CA MET A 384 19.37 -6.16 -15.02
C MET A 384 19.94 -6.88 -13.78
N THR A 385 20.13 -8.21 -13.80
CA THR A 385 20.86 -8.91 -12.72
C THR A 385 22.30 -8.41 -12.51
N ARG A 386 22.88 -7.70 -13.49
CA ARG A 386 24.23 -7.12 -13.42
C ARG A 386 24.26 -5.68 -12.89
N SER A 387 23.11 -5.07 -12.65
CA SER A 387 23.03 -3.69 -12.13
C SER A 387 23.41 -3.63 -10.65
N LEU A 388 24.20 -2.64 -10.26
CA LEU A 388 24.52 -2.37 -8.85
C LEU A 388 23.29 -1.90 -8.03
N LEU A 389 22.21 -1.46 -8.70
CA LEU A 389 21.02 -0.88 -8.08
C LEU A 389 19.84 -1.84 -8.00
N VAL A 390 19.55 -2.61 -9.07
CA VAL A 390 18.31 -3.40 -9.22
C VAL A 390 18.52 -4.92 -9.37
N SER A 391 19.73 -5.40 -9.09
CA SER A 391 20.11 -6.81 -9.26
C SER A 391 19.29 -7.77 -8.39
N GLU A 392 18.87 -7.38 -7.19
CA GLU A 392 18.01 -8.20 -6.33
C GLU A 392 16.59 -8.36 -6.92
N GLN A 393 16.00 -7.27 -7.40
CA GLN A 393 14.68 -7.23 -8.02
C GLN A 393 14.67 -8.06 -9.31
N ALA A 394 15.72 -7.94 -10.12
CA ALA A 394 15.92 -8.76 -11.31
C ALA A 394 16.16 -10.25 -10.96
N ALA A 395 16.92 -10.55 -9.90
CA ALA A 395 17.11 -11.92 -9.43
C ALA A 395 15.80 -12.55 -8.93
N ARG A 396 14.93 -11.80 -8.25
CA ARG A 396 13.59 -12.26 -7.85
C ARG A 396 12.70 -12.56 -9.05
N LEU A 397 12.81 -11.80 -10.15
CA LEU A 397 12.13 -12.10 -11.42
C LEU A 397 12.72 -13.35 -12.11
N PHE A 398 14.04 -13.49 -12.14
CA PHE A 398 14.71 -14.68 -12.67
C PHE A 398 14.33 -15.96 -11.91
N LEU A 399 14.22 -15.89 -10.58
CA LEU A 399 13.75 -17.01 -9.75
C LEU A 399 12.30 -17.36 -10.06
N ALA A 400 11.40 -16.39 -10.28
CA ALA A 400 10.04 -16.71 -10.75
C ALA A 400 10.03 -17.41 -12.12
N TYR A 401 10.93 -17.04 -13.04
CA TYR A 401 11.10 -17.78 -14.31
C TYR A 401 11.64 -19.20 -14.10
N ARG A 402 12.51 -19.43 -13.12
CA ARG A 402 12.96 -20.78 -12.73
C ARG A 402 11.79 -21.60 -12.17
N ASP A 403 11.04 -21.02 -11.24
CA ASP A 403 9.95 -21.69 -10.51
C ASP A 403 8.72 -21.95 -11.42
N ALA A 404 8.59 -21.18 -12.50
CA ALA A 404 7.66 -21.44 -13.59
C ALA A 404 8.14 -22.53 -14.57
N CYS A 405 9.43 -22.86 -14.61
CA CYS A 405 10.03 -23.82 -15.54
C CYS A 405 10.18 -25.23 -14.94
N PHE A 406 10.48 -25.30 -13.64
CA PHE A 406 10.79 -26.53 -12.92
C PHE A 406 9.81 -26.76 -11.78
N GLU A 407 9.32 -27.99 -11.63
CA GLU A 407 8.53 -28.39 -10.47
C GLU A 407 9.31 -28.21 -9.17
N HIS A 408 8.60 -27.96 -8.06
CA HIS A 408 9.22 -27.79 -6.75
C HIS A 408 9.87 -29.10 -6.30
N SER A 409 11.19 -29.11 -6.14
CA SER A 409 11.94 -30.26 -5.61
C SER A 409 12.14 -30.12 -4.10
N ASP A 410 12.40 -31.24 -3.41
CA ASP A 410 12.61 -31.27 -1.95
C ASP A 410 13.85 -30.47 -1.48
N ASP A 411 14.75 -30.10 -2.40
CA ASP A 411 15.95 -29.29 -2.14
C ASP A 411 15.68 -27.77 -1.99
N TYR A 412 14.42 -27.32 -1.97
CA TYR A 412 14.05 -25.91 -1.82
C TYR A 412 14.40 -25.35 -0.42
N LEU A 413 15.59 -24.77 -0.30
CA LEU A 413 16.07 -24.08 0.91
C LEU A 413 15.30 -22.76 1.19
N GLY A 414 14.10 -22.89 1.75
CA GLY A 414 13.55 -21.90 2.68
C GLY A 414 12.94 -20.64 2.07
N THR A 415 11.91 -20.77 1.24
CA THR A 415 10.93 -19.68 1.04
C THR A 415 9.52 -20.27 1.14
N PRO A 416 8.61 -19.77 2.00
CA PRO A 416 7.24 -20.26 2.05
C PRO A 416 6.53 -19.92 0.74
N CYS A 417 6.11 -20.93 -0.02
CA CYS A 417 5.56 -20.70 -1.35
C CYS A 417 4.17 -20.05 -1.28
N PHE A 418 3.99 -18.95 -2.03
CA PHE A 418 2.75 -18.18 -2.08
C PHE A 418 1.65 -18.89 -2.88
N ILE A 419 2.04 -19.82 -3.75
CA ILE A 419 1.18 -20.43 -4.78
C ILE A 419 0.23 -21.48 -4.17
N GLU A 420 0.59 -22.14 -3.07
CA GLU A 420 -0.27 -23.13 -2.39
C GLU A 420 -1.47 -22.51 -1.61
N LYS A 421 -1.68 -21.19 -1.70
CA LYS A 421 -2.70 -20.45 -0.92
C LYS A 421 -3.71 -19.63 -1.74
N ILE A 422 -3.62 -19.66 -3.07
CA ILE A 422 -4.54 -18.98 -4.00
C ILE A 422 -5.49 -20.00 -4.62
#